data_AF-A0A947BT37-F1
#
_entry.id   AF-A0A947BT37-F1
#
_cell.length_a   1.000
_cell.length_b   1.000
_cell.length_c   1.000
_cell.angle_alpha   90.00
_cell.angle_beta   90.00
_cell.angle_gamma   90.00
#
_symmetry.space_group_name_H-M   'P 1'
#
loop_
_entity.id
_entity.type
_entity.pdbx_description
1 polymer ?
#
loop_
_entity_poly.entity_id
_entity_poly.type
_entity_poly.pdbx_seq_one_letter_code
_entity_poly.pdbx_strand_id
1 'polypeptide(L)'
;MTKPTVVTLNDLKVACENCSLSRLCLPMGLDEKDVTRLDQIINRTKPHHRNDYLFREGDTFKGIYAVKTGSIKTYISREDGSD
;
A
#
# COMPACT_ATOMS: atom_id res chain seq x y z
N MET A 1 -7.96 9.76 37.73
CA MET A 1 -7.78 8.34 37.38
C MET A 1 -7.64 8.23 35.87
N THR A 2 -6.42 8.26 35.34
CA THR A 2 -6.16 8.10 33.90
C THR A 2 -6.15 6.61 33.59
N LYS A 3 -7.21 6.16 32.90
CA LYS A 3 -7.39 4.77 32.47
C LYS A 3 -6.22 4.39 31.56
N PRO A 4 -5.52 3.25 31.79
CA PRO A 4 -4.45 2.83 30.90
C PRO A 4 -5.03 2.51 29.52
N THR A 5 -4.59 3.24 28.50
CA THR A 5 -4.96 2.98 27.11
C THR A 5 -4.21 1.74 26.64
N VAL A 6 -4.91 0.61 26.63
CA VAL A 6 -4.40 -0.63 26.04
C VAL A 6 -4.43 -0.45 24.53
N VAL A 7 -3.27 -0.16 23.93
CA VAL A 7 -3.11 -0.07 22.48
C VAL A 7 -2.85 -1.48 21.94
N THR A 8 -3.74 -2.01 21.09
CA THR A 8 -3.47 -3.29 20.43
C THR A 8 -2.63 -3.09 19.18
N LEU A 9 -1.83 -4.09 18.79
CA LEU A 9 -0.95 -4.01 17.61
C LEU A 9 -1.71 -3.75 16.30
N ASN A 10 -3.01 -4.04 16.27
CA ASN A 10 -3.86 -3.70 15.13
C ASN A 10 -4.24 -2.21 15.10
N ASP A 11 -4.35 -1.53 16.24
CA ASP A 11 -4.62 -0.09 16.33
C ASP A 11 -3.43 0.77 15.85
N LEU A 12 -2.23 0.18 15.81
CA LEU A 12 -1.03 0.79 15.23
C LEU A 12 -1.01 0.72 13.69
N LYS A 13 -1.89 -0.07 13.07
CA LYS A 13 -2.00 -0.14 11.60
C LYS A 13 -2.86 1.02 11.13
N VAL A 14 -2.27 1.89 10.29
CA VAL A 14 -3.02 2.99 9.66
C VAL A 14 -4.10 2.40 8.74
N ALA A 15 -5.36 2.55 9.15
CA ALA A 15 -6.54 2.30 8.33
C ALA A 15 -6.55 3.21 7.10
N CYS A 16 -7.13 2.75 5.99
CA CYS A 16 -7.35 3.57 4.79
C CYS A 16 -8.07 4.88 5.10
N GLU A 17 -9.01 4.87 6.06
CA GLU A 17 -9.74 6.05 6.54
C GLU A 17 -8.82 7.10 7.18
N ASN A 18 -7.78 6.66 7.90
CA ASN A 18 -6.82 7.51 8.60
C ASN A 18 -5.53 7.76 7.78
N CYS A 19 -5.53 7.39 6.50
CA CYS A 19 -4.40 7.62 5.61
C CYS A 19 -4.43 9.04 5.05
N SER A 20 -3.31 9.78 5.16
CA SER A 20 -3.17 11.12 4.58
C SER A 20 -3.33 11.16 3.05
N LEU A 21 -3.14 10.01 2.39
CA LEU A 21 -3.31 9.83 0.95
C LEU A 21 -4.65 9.18 0.58
N SER A 22 -5.58 9.02 1.52
CA SER A 22 -6.89 8.39 1.26
C SER A 22 -7.62 9.07 0.10
N ARG A 23 -7.59 10.40 0.06
CA ARG A 23 -8.18 11.22 -1.02
C ARG A 23 -7.46 11.15 -2.37
N LEU A 24 -6.26 10.56 -2.44
CA LEU A 24 -5.48 10.44 -3.69
C LEU A 24 -5.35 8.99 -4.16
N CYS A 25 -5.89 8.04 -3.39
CA CYS A 25 -5.80 6.61 -3.65
C CYS A 25 -7.11 6.10 -4.27
N LEU A 26 -7.24 4.78 -4.36
CA LEU A 26 -8.45 4.06 -4.78
C LEU A 26 -9.77 4.44 -4.08
N PRO A 27 -9.83 4.95 -2.82
CA PRO A 27 -11.11 5.14 -2.15
C PRO A 27 -11.88 6.41 -2.58
N MET A 28 -11.42 7.15 -3.59
CA MET A 28 -12.25 8.16 -4.24
C MET A 28 -13.29 7.50 -5.15
N GLY A 29 -14.47 7.23 -4.58
CA GLY A 29 -15.61 6.64 -5.30
C GLY A 29 -16.23 5.42 -4.61
N LEU A 30 -15.65 4.98 -3.50
CA LEU A 30 -16.19 3.91 -2.67
C LEU A 30 -17.05 4.48 -1.53
N ASP A 31 -18.11 3.77 -1.15
CA ASP A 31 -18.85 4.08 0.07
C ASP A 31 -18.05 3.67 1.31
N GLU A 32 -18.45 4.12 2.50
CA GLU A 32 -17.73 3.82 3.75
C GLU A 32 -17.62 2.31 4.04
N LYS A 33 -18.62 1.51 3.61
CA LYS A 33 -18.63 0.06 3.81
C LYS A 33 -17.62 -0.62 2.89
N ASP A 34 -17.51 -0.16 1.66
CA ASP A 34 -16.57 -0.63 0.66
C ASP A 34 -15.14 -0.25 1.03
N VAL A 35 -14.92 0.95 1.61
CA VAL A 35 -13.61 1.35 2.17
C VAL A 35 -13.22 0.44 3.34
N THR A 36 -14.16 0.13 4.24
CA THR A 36 -13.91 -0.82 5.33
C THR A 36 -13.55 -2.21 4.80
N ARG A 37 -14.29 -2.70 3.79
CA ARG A 37 -14.03 -3.99 3.14
C ARG A 37 -12.68 -4.00 2.42
N LEU A 38 -12.31 -2.90 1.79
CA LEU A 38 -11.01 -2.72 1.16
C LEU A 38 -9.88 -2.78 2.20
N ASP A 39 -10.03 -2.11 3.35
CA ASP A 39 -9.02 -2.14 4.42
C ASP A 39 -8.72 -3.56 4.93
N GLN A 40 -9.75 -4.41 4.96
CA GLN A 40 -9.64 -5.81 5.39
C GLN A 40 -8.83 -6.68 4.42
N ILE A 41 -8.85 -6.38 3.12
CA ILE A 41 -8.13 -7.17 2.10
C ILE A 41 -6.73 -6.62 1.79
N ILE A 42 -6.39 -5.44 2.29
CA ILE A 42 -5.06 -4.85 2.08
C ILE A 42 -4.01 -5.62 2.88
N ASN A 43 -3.09 -6.25 2.15
CA ASN A 43 -1.91 -6.86 2.75
C ASN A 43 -0.85 -5.78 3.04
N ARG A 44 -0.71 -5.40 4.31
CA ARG A 44 0.29 -4.43 4.77
C ARG A 44 1.65 -5.13 4.94
N THR A 45 2.38 -5.27 3.83
CA THR A 45 3.72 -5.89 3.80
C THR A 45 4.79 -5.04 4.50
N LYS A 46 5.93 -5.66 4.81
CA LYS A 46 7.11 -4.97 5.37
C LYS A 46 7.59 -3.86 4.41
N PRO A 47 8.18 -2.78 4.93
CA PRO A 47 8.81 -1.75 4.10
C PRO A 47 9.85 -2.37 3.16
N HIS A 48 9.85 -1.91 1.91
CA HIS A 48 10.87 -2.26 0.92
C HIS A 48 12.07 -1.32 1.06
N HIS A 49 13.27 -1.86 0.84
CA HIS A 49 14.50 -1.10 0.85
C HIS A 49 14.81 -0.53 -0.53
N ARG A 50 15.73 0.43 -0.58
CA ARG A 50 16.25 0.95 -1.84
C ARG A 50 16.83 -0.20 -2.67
N ASN A 51 16.52 -0.21 -3.96
CA ASN A 51 16.89 -1.23 -4.95
C ASN A 51 16.11 -2.55 -4.85
N ASP A 52 15.13 -2.68 -3.96
CA ASP A 52 14.20 -3.80 -4.00
C ASP A 52 13.27 -3.68 -5.21
N TYR A 53 12.96 -4.81 -5.84
CA TYR A 53 12.00 -4.90 -6.94
C TYR A 53 10.63 -5.33 -6.41
N LEU A 54 9.57 -4.57 -6.73
CA LEU A 54 8.20 -4.97 -6.39
C LEU A 54 7.67 -6.07 -7.32
N PHE A 55 7.99 -5.96 -8.60
CA PHE A 55 7.66 -6.93 -9.64
C PHE A 55 8.69 -6.83 -10.77
N ARG A 56 8.75 -7.87 -11.60
CA ARG A 56 9.51 -7.89 -12.86
C ARG A 56 8.57 -8.17 -14.03
N GLU A 57 9.02 -7.81 -15.23
CA GLU A 57 8.35 -8.25 -16.44
C GLU A 57 8.28 -9.77 -16.49
N GLY A 58 7.12 -10.31 -16.89
CA GLY A 58 6.86 -11.75 -16.92
C GLY A 58 6.47 -12.39 -15.59
N ASP A 59 6.56 -11.66 -14.46
CA ASP A 59 6.06 -12.19 -13.19
C ASP A 59 4.55 -12.45 -13.25
N THR A 60 4.10 -13.55 -12.62
CA THR A 60 2.67 -13.81 -12.44
C THR A 60 2.03 -12.66 -11.66
N PHE A 61 0.85 -12.21 -12.10
CA PHE A 61 0.10 -11.15 -11.43
C PHE A 61 -0.25 -11.56 -9.99
N LYS A 62 0.31 -10.85 -9.00
CA LYS A 62 0.05 -11.09 -7.57
C LYS A 62 -1.01 -10.15 -7.01
N GLY A 63 -1.13 -8.95 -7.56
CA GLY A 63 -2.03 -7.94 -7.06
C GLY A 63 -1.60 -6.52 -7.45
N ILE A 64 -2.34 -5.55 -6.91
CA ILE A 64 -2.12 -4.12 -7.12
C ILE A 64 -1.38 -3.56 -5.90
N TYR A 65 -0.43 -2.66 -6.14
CA TYR A 65 0.35 -2.01 -5.11
C TYR A 65 -0.05 -0.54 -5.01
N ALA A 66 -0.24 -0.04 -3.79
CA ALA A 66 -0.45 1.36 -3.50
C ALA A 66 0.75 1.92 -2.72
N VAL A 67 1.38 2.97 -3.23
CA VAL A 67 2.55 3.59 -2.58
C VAL A 67 2.09 4.51 -1.46
N LYS A 68 2.34 4.10 -0.22
CA LYS A 68 2.02 4.93 0.96
C LYS A 68 3.06 6.03 1.20
N THR A 69 4.34 5.69 1.06
CA THR A 69 5.48 6.57 1.32
C THR A 69 6.66 6.20 0.43
N GLY A 70 7.37 7.20 -0.08
CA GLY A 70 8.54 7.02 -0.96
C GLY A 70 8.18 7.14 -2.45
N SER A 71 9.06 6.64 -3.30
CA SER A 71 8.94 6.72 -4.76
C SER A 71 9.37 5.41 -5.41
N ILE A 72 8.76 5.09 -6.56
CA ILE A 72 9.07 3.89 -7.33
C ILE A 72 9.35 4.31 -8.78
N LYS A 73 10.41 3.77 -9.37
CA LYS A 73 10.67 3.85 -10.81
C LYS A 73 10.15 2.57 -11.47
N THR A 74 9.28 2.71 -12.45
CA THR A 74 8.92 1.64 -13.39
C THR A 74 9.70 1.83 -14.67
N TYR A 75 10.27 0.77 -15.23
CA TYR A 75 11.01 0.80 -16.48
C TYR A 75 10.78 -0.51 -17.24
N ILE A 76 11.08 -0.50 -18.54
CA ILE A 76 11.08 -1.69 -19.40
C ILE A 76 12.47 -1.82 -19.99
N SER A 77 13.03 -3.02 -20.01
CA SER A 77 14.33 -3.21 -20.66
C SER A 77 14.07 -3.46 -22.14
N ARG A 78 14.56 -2.56 -23.01
CA ARG A 78 14.51 -2.79 -24.45
C ARG A 78 15.66 -3.71 -24.86
N GLU A 79 15.50 -4.42 -25.99
CA GLU A 79 16.53 -5.34 -26.52
C GLU A 79 17.88 -4.67 -26.77
N ASP A 80 17.90 -3.36 -27.01
CA ASP A 80 19.11 -2.55 -27.20
C ASP A 80 19.80 -2.14 -25.88
N GLY A 81 19.29 -2.58 -24.73
CA GLY A 81 19.83 -2.26 -23.41
C GLY A 81 19.51 -0.84 -22.93
N SER A 82 18.62 -0.11 -23.60
CA SER A 82 18.10 1.17 -23.10
C SER A 82 17.01 0.96 -22.03
N ASP A 83 17.01 1.87 -21.04
CA ASP A 83 16.09 1.96 -19.90
C ASP A 83 14.75 2.64 -20.25
#